data_AF-A0A437CWS1-F1
#
_entry.id   AF-A0A437CWS1-F1
#
_cell.length_a   1.000
_cell.length_b   1.000
_cell.length_c   1.000
_cell.angle_alpha   90.00
_cell.angle_beta   90.00
_cell.angle_gamma   90.00
#
_symmetry.space_group_name_H-M   'P 1'
#
loop_
_entity.id
_entity.type
_entity.pdbx_description
1 polymer ?
#
loop_
_entity_poly.entity_id
_entity_poly.type
_entity_poly.pdbx_seq_one_letter_code
_entity_poly.pdbx_strand_id
1 'polypeptide(L)'
;MVCNTKSYEVKMAFLAAFLVLGTMTTVNSVEHSLTYIYTAFSKPVKLPGIHEFTAMGLLDNRMIDYYDSSVQKKIPKQDWMKERLKQEYWDKGSQSRQSKQQWFKVNIDILMNRMRQTSNDTHILQWMHGCVWVAAADAAFQTKRKWDDVTALKDYTKGYLEKECMEWMDKF
;
A
#
# COMPACT_ATOMS: atom_id res chain seq x y z
N MET A 1 11.71 5.23 -4.02
CA MET A 1 10.44 4.48 -3.94
C MET A 1 10.57 3.56 -2.74
N VAL A 2 9.96 3.91 -1.60
CA VAL A 2 10.10 3.11 -0.37
C VAL A 2 8.75 2.45 -0.11
N CYS A 3 8.70 1.12 -0.23
CA CYS A 3 7.53 0.32 0.08
C CYS A 3 7.65 -0.11 1.55
N ASN A 4 7.11 0.68 2.46
CA ASN A 4 7.15 0.34 3.88
C ASN A 4 5.92 -0.48 4.26
N THR A 5 6.11 -1.78 4.53
CA THR A 5 5.29 -2.46 5.52
C THR A 5 5.70 -1.90 6.88
N LYS A 6 4.94 -0.90 7.36
CA LYS A 6 5.14 -0.15 8.62
C LYS A 6 6.61 0.16 8.93
N SER A 7 7.12 1.28 8.42
CA SER A 7 8.24 1.94 9.07
C SER A 7 7.71 3.09 9.89
N TYR A 8 8.14 3.11 11.14
CA TYR A 8 8.05 4.21 12.07
C TYR A 8 8.38 5.53 11.35
N GLU A 9 7.43 6.48 11.38
CA GLU A 9 7.67 7.84 10.93
C GLU A 9 8.69 8.51 11.85
N VAL A 10 9.87 8.84 11.33
CA VAL A 10 10.73 9.84 11.96
C VAL A 10 10.14 11.20 11.61
N LYS A 11 9.27 11.73 12.49
CA LYS A 11 8.87 13.15 12.42
C LYS A 11 10.08 13.99 12.84
N MET A 12 10.80 14.50 11.85
CA MET A 12 11.92 15.42 12.06
C MET A 12 11.38 16.79 12.49
N ALA A 13 11.14 16.96 13.79
CA ALA A 13 10.90 18.27 14.38
C ALA A 13 12.26 18.89 14.72
N PHE A 14 12.76 19.78 13.86
CA PHE A 14 13.90 20.63 14.20
C PHE A 14 13.44 21.72 15.16
N LEU A 15 13.64 21.53 16.46
CA LEU A 15 13.68 22.63 17.41
C LEU A 15 15.07 23.28 17.34
N ALA A 16 15.28 24.12 16.33
CA ALA A 16 16.40 25.04 16.31
C ALA A 16 15.98 26.33 17.02
N ALA A 17 16.47 26.53 18.25
CA ALA A 17 16.44 27.85 18.88
C ALA A 17 17.43 28.77 18.17
N PHE A 18 17.01 29.36 17.05
CA PHE A 18 17.66 30.50 16.45
C PHE A 18 16.59 31.53 16.08
N LEU A 19 16.70 32.72 16.68
CA LEU A 19 15.97 33.93 16.34
C LEU A 19 16.38 34.40 14.92
N VAL A 20 15.80 33.76 13.91
CA VAL A 20 15.78 34.26 12.54
C VAL A 20 14.32 34.25 12.11
N LEU A 21 13.78 35.42 11.73
CA LEU A 21 12.52 35.51 10.98
C LEU A 21 12.74 34.86 9.60
N GLY A 22 12.83 33.53 9.58
CA GLY A 22 12.81 32.72 8.38
C GLY A 22 11.38 32.20 8.21
N THR A 23 10.78 32.49 7.06
CA THR A 23 9.49 31.89 6.68
C THR A 23 9.59 30.37 6.84
N MET A 24 8.84 29.80 7.78
CA MET A 24 8.68 28.35 7.88
C MET A 24 8.05 27.84 6.59
N THR A 25 8.86 27.30 5.68
CA THR A 25 8.35 26.60 4.51
C THR A 25 7.87 25.23 4.97
N THR A 26 6.55 25.08 5.10
CA THR A 26 5.93 23.77 5.30
C THR A 26 6.20 22.90 4.07
N VAL A 27 6.94 21.81 4.25
CA VAL A 27 7.09 20.81 3.19
C VAL A 27 5.77 20.04 3.11
N ASN A 28 4.97 20.33 2.09
CA ASN A 28 3.77 19.54 1.80
C ASN A 28 4.22 18.21 1.20
N SER A 29 4.23 17.16 2.01
CA SER A 29 4.40 15.79 1.54
C SER A 29 3.03 15.22 1.20
N VAL A 30 2.85 14.73 -0.03
CA VAL A 30 1.59 14.09 -0.44
C VAL A 30 1.72 12.59 -0.21
N GLU A 31 0.84 12.05 0.63
CA GLU A 31 0.71 10.62 0.84
C GLU A 31 -0.15 10.00 -0.26
N HIS A 32 0.31 8.87 -0.77
CA HIS A 32 -0.40 8.05 -1.73
C HIS A 32 -0.50 6.61 -1.25
N SER A 33 -1.54 5.90 -1.65
CA SER A 33 -1.77 4.50 -1.27
C SER A 33 -2.21 3.64 -2.44
N LEU A 34 -1.73 2.40 -2.46
CA LEU A 34 -2.17 1.35 -3.38
C LEU A 34 -2.67 0.19 -2.55
N THR A 35 -3.97 -0.11 -2.64
CA THR A 35 -4.63 -1.17 -1.87
C THR A 35 -5.28 -2.17 -2.80
N TYR A 36 -5.06 -3.45 -2.54
CA TYR A 36 -5.77 -4.56 -3.17
C TYR A 36 -6.70 -5.22 -2.16
N ILE A 37 -7.93 -5.45 -2.57
CA ILE A 37 -8.97 -6.09 -1.77
C ILE A 37 -9.46 -7.31 -2.52
N TYR A 38 -9.51 -8.43 -1.82
CA TYR A 38 -10.08 -9.69 -2.27
C TYR A 38 -11.20 -10.08 -1.32
N THR A 39 -12.33 -10.54 -1.86
CA THR A 39 -13.45 -11.06 -1.07
C THR A 39 -13.97 -12.33 -1.73
N ALA A 40 -14.09 -13.40 -0.95
CA ALA A 40 -14.61 -14.69 -1.39
C ALA A 40 -15.72 -15.15 -0.45
N PHE A 41 -16.77 -15.74 -1.01
CA PHE A 41 -17.85 -16.38 -0.27
C PHE A 41 -17.70 -17.89 -0.30
N SER A 42 -18.06 -18.59 0.78
CA SER A 42 -17.99 -20.05 0.85
C SER A 42 -19.02 -20.76 -0.04
N LYS A 43 -20.06 -20.03 -0.46
CA LYS A 43 -21.09 -20.50 -1.38
C LYS A 43 -21.64 -19.35 -2.21
N PRO A 44 -22.20 -19.63 -3.40
CA PRO A 44 -22.82 -18.60 -4.24
C PRO A 44 -23.90 -17.83 -3.48
N VAL A 45 -23.81 -16.51 -3.51
CA VAL A 45 -24.81 -15.60 -2.93
C VAL A 45 -25.74 -15.14 -4.03
N LYS A 46 -27.05 -15.38 -3.88
CA LYS A 46 -28.07 -14.97 -4.86
C LYS A 46 -28.55 -13.53 -4.62
N LEU A 47 -27.62 -12.59 -4.56
CA LEU A 47 -27.92 -11.16 -4.43
C LEU A 47 -27.41 -10.40 -5.66
N PRO A 48 -28.23 -9.53 -6.28
CA PRO A 48 -27.79 -8.73 -7.43
C PRO A 48 -26.52 -7.95 -7.11
N GLY A 49 -25.51 -8.06 -7.98
CA GLY A 49 -24.22 -7.36 -7.84
C GLY A 49 -23.23 -7.99 -6.84
N ILE A 50 -23.59 -9.12 -6.20
CA ILE A 50 -22.66 -9.87 -5.35
C ILE A 50 -22.16 -11.09 -6.12
N HIS A 51 -20.84 -11.21 -6.20
CA HIS A 51 -20.17 -12.33 -6.86
C HIS A 51 -19.47 -13.21 -5.83
N GLU A 52 -19.36 -14.50 -6.12
CA GLU A 52 -18.69 -15.50 -5.25
C GLU A 52 -17.25 -15.09 -4.94
N PHE A 53 -16.57 -14.47 -5.90
CA PHE A 53 -15.26 -13.89 -5.69
C PHE A 53 -15.16 -12.54 -6.38
N THR A 54 -14.59 -11.56 -5.68
CA THR A 54 -14.26 -10.25 -6.22
C THR A 54 -12.84 -9.87 -5.85
N ALA A 55 -12.21 -9.10 -6.73
CA ALA A 55 -10.89 -8.57 -6.50
C ALA A 55 -10.76 -7.18 -7.12
N MET A 56 -10.25 -6.21 -6.37
CA MET A 56 -10.15 -4.82 -6.83
C MET A 56 -8.82 -4.20 -6.39
N GLY A 57 -8.34 -3.25 -7.19
CA GLY A 57 -7.23 -2.38 -6.84
C GLY A 57 -7.72 -0.95 -6.63
N LEU A 58 -7.19 -0.25 -5.63
CA LEU A 58 -7.45 1.14 -5.32
C LEU A 58 -6.14 1.92 -5.28
N LEU A 59 -6.08 3.03 -6.00
CA LEU A 59 -5.02 4.02 -5.93
C LEU A 59 -5.61 5.28 -5.29
N ASP A 60 -5.12 5.70 -4.12
CA ASP A 60 -5.64 6.86 -3.37
C ASP A 60 -7.17 6.77 -3.18
N ASN A 61 -7.63 5.60 -2.73
CA ASN A 61 -9.05 5.24 -2.58
C ASN A 61 -9.88 5.27 -3.88
N ARG A 62 -9.27 5.51 -5.05
CA ARG A 62 -9.93 5.44 -6.36
C ARG A 62 -9.73 4.06 -6.97
N MET A 63 -10.83 3.39 -7.31
CA MET A 63 -10.77 2.06 -7.92
C MET A 63 -10.07 2.12 -9.29
N ILE A 64 -8.96 1.40 -9.44
CA ILE A 64 -8.16 1.36 -10.65
C ILE A 64 -8.43 0.14 -11.53
N ASP A 65 -8.77 -0.98 -10.91
CA ASP A 65 -9.17 -2.21 -11.58
C ASP A 65 -10.18 -3.01 -10.76
N TYR A 66 -10.95 -3.84 -11.46
CA TYR A 66 -11.96 -4.72 -10.88
C TYR A 66 -11.97 -6.08 -11.57
N TYR A 67 -12.25 -7.12 -10.81
CA TYR A 67 -12.44 -8.49 -11.26
C TYR A 67 -13.58 -9.12 -10.45
N ASP A 68 -14.40 -9.91 -11.12
CA ASP A 68 -15.43 -10.75 -10.51
C ASP A 68 -15.44 -12.17 -11.10
N SER A 69 -16.02 -13.11 -10.35
CA SER A 69 -16.09 -14.52 -10.72
C SER A 69 -17.01 -14.82 -11.91
N SER A 70 -17.85 -13.87 -12.33
CA SER A 70 -18.78 -14.04 -13.45
C SER A 70 -18.12 -13.67 -14.78
N VAL A 71 -17.46 -12.51 -14.86
CA VAL A 71 -16.78 -12.03 -16.07
C VAL A 71 -15.37 -12.61 -16.19
N GLN A 72 -14.71 -12.88 -15.06
CA GLN A 72 -13.38 -13.47 -14.97
C GLN A 72 -12.29 -12.71 -15.76
N LYS A 73 -12.44 -11.40 -15.86
CA LYS A 73 -11.47 -10.49 -16.49
C LYS A 73 -11.11 -9.35 -15.55
N LYS A 74 -9.84 -8.95 -15.57
CA LYS A 74 -9.36 -7.74 -14.90
C LYS A 74 -9.73 -6.52 -15.75
N ILE A 75 -10.76 -5.80 -15.33
CA ILE A 75 -11.33 -4.67 -16.06
C ILE A 75 -10.70 -3.37 -15.55
N PRO A 76 -10.11 -2.53 -16.43
CA PRO A 76 -9.69 -1.18 -16.06
C PRO A 76 -10.88 -0.33 -15.64
N LYS A 77 -10.73 0.45 -14.57
CA LYS A 77 -11.75 1.41 -14.11
C LYS A 77 -11.36 2.87 -14.37
N GLN A 78 -10.17 3.08 -14.91
CA GLN A 78 -9.62 4.40 -15.19
C GLN A 78 -9.08 4.47 -16.61
N ASP A 79 -9.47 5.51 -17.36
CA ASP A 79 -9.10 5.68 -18.77
C ASP A 79 -7.59 5.78 -18.95
N TRP A 80 -6.92 6.54 -18.10
CA TRP A 80 -5.47 6.72 -18.12
C TRP A 80 -4.69 5.40 -17.94
N MET A 81 -5.24 4.40 -17.24
CA MET A 81 -4.62 3.08 -17.16
C MET A 81 -4.81 2.28 -18.43
N LYS A 82 -6.01 2.34 -19.01
CA LYS A 82 -6.34 1.64 -20.25
C LYS A 82 -5.47 2.15 -21.40
N GLU A 83 -5.26 3.47 -21.47
CA GLU A 83 -4.45 4.12 -22.51
C GLU A 83 -2.94 3.83 -22.37
N ARG A 84 -2.42 3.76 -21.13
CA ARG A 84 -0.99 3.61 -20.87
C ARG A 84 -0.51 2.16 -20.82
N LEU A 85 -1.40 1.20 -20.55
CA LEU A 85 -1.05 -0.20 -20.34
C LEU A 85 -1.47 -1.06 -21.52
N LYS A 86 -0.53 -1.89 -22.00
CA LYS A 86 -0.76 -2.83 -23.10
C LYS A 86 -1.77 -3.91 -22.71
N GLN A 87 -2.48 -4.46 -23.69
CA GLN A 87 -3.45 -5.55 -23.48
C GLN A 87 -2.87 -6.73 -22.69
N GLU A 88 -1.61 -7.10 -22.95
CA GLU A 88 -0.89 -8.17 -22.24
C GLU A 88 -0.87 -7.99 -20.71
N TYR A 89 -0.81 -6.75 -20.21
CA TYR A 89 -0.88 -6.47 -18.77
C TYR A 89 -2.23 -6.91 -18.19
N TRP A 90 -3.33 -6.63 -18.91
CA TRP A 90 -4.69 -6.98 -18.50
C TRP A 90 -4.94 -8.48 -18.60
N ASP A 91 -4.37 -9.14 -19.61
CA ASP A 91 -4.50 -10.59 -19.81
C ASP A 91 -3.76 -11.36 -18.72
N LYS A 92 -2.49 -11.01 -18.45
CA LYS A 92 -1.71 -11.58 -17.33
C LYS A 92 -2.37 -11.28 -15.99
N GLY A 93 -2.89 -10.07 -15.82
CA GLY A 93 -3.65 -9.69 -14.64
C GLY A 93 -4.90 -10.55 -14.46
N SER A 94 -5.64 -10.84 -15.52
CA SER A 94 -6.83 -11.69 -15.49
C SER A 94 -6.50 -13.13 -15.08
N GLN A 95 -5.45 -13.72 -15.67
CA GLN A 95 -4.95 -15.05 -15.29
C GLN A 95 -4.54 -15.09 -13.80
N SER A 96 -3.83 -14.07 -13.33
CA SER A 96 -3.44 -13.96 -11.92
C SER A 96 -4.65 -13.92 -10.98
N ARG A 97 -5.70 -13.15 -11.33
CA ARG A 97 -6.95 -13.09 -10.53
C ARG A 97 -7.72 -14.41 -10.56
N GLN A 98 -7.74 -15.13 -11.68
CA GLN A 98 -8.34 -16.47 -11.78
C GLN A 98 -7.61 -17.48 -10.88
N SER A 99 -6.28 -17.47 -10.86
CA SER A 99 -5.50 -18.31 -9.95
C SER A 99 -5.79 -17.97 -8.48
N LYS A 100 -5.95 -16.68 -8.14
CA LYS A 100 -6.36 -16.27 -6.79
C LYS A 100 -7.78 -16.71 -6.45
N GLN A 101 -8.74 -16.61 -7.37
CA GLN A 101 -10.09 -17.12 -7.17
C GLN A 101 -10.09 -18.60 -6.76
N GLN A 102 -9.34 -19.45 -7.47
CA GLN A 102 -9.21 -20.87 -7.11
C GLN A 102 -8.53 -21.06 -5.76
N TRP A 103 -7.48 -20.28 -5.48
CA TRP A 103 -6.81 -20.32 -4.18
C TRP A 103 -7.77 -20.00 -3.03
N PHE A 104 -8.61 -18.97 -3.16
CA PHE A 104 -9.60 -18.61 -2.14
C PHE A 104 -10.66 -19.70 -1.97
N LYS A 105 -11.14 -20.26 -3.08
CA LYS A 105 -12.10 -21.37 -3.06
C LYS A 105 -11.60 -22.58 -2.27
N VAL A 106 -10.34 -22.96 -2.44
CA VAL A 106 -9.75 -24.07 -1.68
C VAL A 106 -9.51 -23.68 -0.21
N ASN A 107 -9.01 -22.46 0.04
CA ASN A 107 -8.60 -22.07 1.39
C ASN A 107 -9.77 -21.73 2.31
N ILE A 108 -10.91 -21.28 1.79
CA ILE A 108 -12.09 -21.03 2.62
C ILE A 108 -12.62 -22.33 3.22
N ASP A 109 -12.65 -23.42 2.45
CA ASP A 109 -13.07 -24.75 2.95
C ASP A 109 -12.11 -25.28 4.02
N ILE A 110 -10.80 -25.15 3.78
CA ILE A 110 -9.77 -25.53 4.77
C ILE A 110 -9.92 -24.73 6.06
N LEU A 111 -10.13 -23.41 5.95
CA LEU A 111 -10.28 -22.53 7.10
C LEU A 111 -11.57 -22.87 7.87
N MET A 112 -12.69 -23.07 7.19
CA MET A 112 -13.95 -23.46 7.81
C MET A 112 -13.81 -24.76 8.62
N ASN A 113 -13.16 -25.78 8.04
CA ASN A 113 -12.89 -27.04 8.74
C ASN A 113 -12.02 -26.85 9.99
N ARG A 114 -10.95 -26.06 9.90
CA ARG A 114 -10.07 -25.75 11.04
C ARG A 114 -10.79 -25.00 12.15
N MET A 115 -11.73 -24.13 11.78
CA MET A 115 -12.52 -23.33 12.70
C MET A 115 -13.79 -24.06 13.18
N ARG A 116 -14.00 -25.32 12.79
CA ARG A 116 -15.20 -26.12 13.10
C ARG A 116 -16.51 -25.41 12.73
N GLN A 117 -16.48 -24.67 11.62
CA GLN A 117 -17.65 -23.98 11.06
C GLN A 117 -18.49 -24.93 10.22
N THR A 118 -19.81 -24.68 10.15
CA THR A 118 -20.73 -25.49 9.33
C THR A 118 -20.95 -24.87 7.95
N SER A 119 -21.34 -25.69 6.97
CA SER A 119 -21.67 -25.24 5.61
C SER A 119 -23.08 -24.64 5.47
N ASN A 120 -23.89 -24.70 6.54
CA ASN A 120 -25.26 -24.18 6.55
C ASN A 120 -25.28 -22.66 6.44
N ASP A 121 -24.28 -21.97 6.99
CA ASP A 121 -24.12 -20.53 6.89
C ASP A 121 -23.18 -20.13 5.75
N THR A 122 -23.34 -18.91 5.25
CA THR A 122 -22.39 -18.33 4.29
C THR A 122 -21.25 -17.70 5.05
N HIS A 123 -20.02 -18.13 4.75
CA HIS A 123 -18.80 -17.56 5.31
C HIS A 123 -18.14 -16.66 4.27
N ILE A 124 -17.44 -15.63 4.75
CA ILE A 124 -16.76 -14.65 3.91
C ILE A 124 -15.28 -14.64 4.30
N LEU A 125 -14.40 -14.80 3.32
CA LEU A 125 -12.96 -14.63 3.49
C LEU A 125 -12.52 -13.36 2.75
N GLN A 126 -11.95 -12.41 3.48
CA GLN A 126 -11.40 -11.19 2.91
C GLN A 126 -9.89 -11.13 3.11
N TRP A 127 -9.18 -10.63 2.10
CA TRP A 127 -7.76 -10.33 2.20
C TRP A 127 -7.49 -8.96 1.62
N MET A 128 -6.86 -8.11 2.43
CA MET A 128 -6.42 -6.79 2.01
C MET A 128 -4.90 -6.71 2.14
N HIS A 129 -4.26 -6.18 1.11
CA HIS A 129 -2.83 -5.89 1.14
C HIS A 129 -2.53 -4.67 0.28
N GLY A 130 -1.45 -3.96 0.55
CA GLY A 130 -1.13 -2.73 -0.14
C GLY A 130 0.14 -2.08 0.34
N CYS A 131 0.40 -0.88 -0.16
CA CYS A 131 1.48 -0.03 0.29
C CYS A 131 1.04 1.43 0.34
N VAL A 132 1.69 2.19 1.21
CA VAL A 132 1.58 3.64 1.29
C VAL A 132 2.95 4.20 0.93
N TRP A 133 2.99 5.24 0.12
CA TRP A 133 4.21 5.99 -0.15
C TRP A 133 3.97 7.47 -0.01
N VAL A 134 4.99 8.17 0.51
CA VAL A 134 5.00 9.62 0.57
C VAL A 134 5.77 10.11 -0.64
N ALA A 135 5.10 10.84 -1.53
CA ALA A 135 5.78 11.60 -2.57
C ALA A 135 6.51 12.75 -1.88
N ALA A 136 7.83 12.62 -1.76
CA ALA A 136 8.65 13.75 -1.37
C ALA A 136 8.46 14.85 -2.42
N ALA A 137 8.23 16.08 -1.97
CA ALA A 137 8.12 17.22 -2.87
C ALA A 137 9.34 17.26 -3.78
N ASP A 138 9.15 17.51 -5.08
CA ASP A 138 10.26 17.54 -6.05
C ASP A 138 11.39 18.52 -5.63
N ALA A 139 11.03 19.60 -4.94
CA ALA A 139 11.96 20.55 -4.33
C ALA A 139 12.80 19.94 -3.17
N ALA A 140 12.23 19.02 -2.40
CA ALA A 140 12.93 18.32 -1.32
C ALA A 140 13.97 17.35 -1.87
N PHE A 141 13.77 16.74 -3.04
CA PHE A 141 14.78 15.89 -3.68
C PHE A 141 16.02 16.66 -4.12
N GLN A 142 15.88 17.90 -4.59
CA GLN A 142 17.02 18.76 -4.94
C GLN A 142 17.82 19.13 -3.69
N THR A 143 17.12 19.53 -2.62
CA THR A 143 17.74 19.89 -1.34
C THR A 143 18.42 18.69 -0.69
N LYS A 144 17.77 17.52 -0.69
CA LYS A 144 18.34 16.26 -0.21
C LYS A 144 19.61 15.91 -0.98
N ARG A 145 19.61 15.96 -2.31
CA ARG A 145 20.82 15.69 -3.11
C ARG A 145 21.95 16.66 -2.77
N LYS A 146 21.64 17.95 -2.61
CA LYS A 146 22.64 18.95 -2.19
C LYS A 146 23.22 18.63 -0.81
N TRP A 147 22.40 18.22 0.17
CA TRP A 147 22.86 17.92 1.53
C TRP A 147 23.59 16.59 1.63
N ASP A 148 23.14 15.57 0.88
CA ASP A 148 23.80 14.26 0.80
C ASP A 148 25.23 14.37 0.23
N ASP A 149 25.51 15.41 -0.57
CA ASP A 149 26.83 15.71 -1.15
C ASP A 149 27.74 16.52 -0.20
N VAL A 150 27.20 17.09 0.89
CA VAL A 150 27.99 17.79 1.90
C VAL A 150 28.50 16.80 2.94
N THR A 151 29.74 16.35 2.78
CA THR A 151 30.40 15.34 3.64
C THR A 151 30.32 15.68 5.13
N ALA A 152 30.55 16.95 5.50
CA ALA A 152 30.50 17.37 6.90
C ALA A 152 29.11 17.20 7.55
N LEU A 153 28.03 17.50 6.81
CA LEU A 153 26.65 17.34 7.29
C LEU A 153 26.29 15.86 7.43
N LYS A 154 26.71 15.04 6.46
CA LYS A 154 26.51 13.60 6.47
C LYS A 154 27.22 12.94 7.67
N ASP A 155 28.47 13.30 7.91
CA ASP A 155 29.28 12.74 9.01
C ASP A 155 28.77 13.19 10.38
N TYR A 156 28.35 14.46 10.50
CA TYR A 156 27.70 14.98 11.71
C TYR A 156 26.39 14.24 12.01
N THR A 157 25.51 14.11 11.02
CA THR A 157 24.21 13.43 11.18
C THR A 157 24.39 11.97 11.55
N LYS A 158 25.37 11.29 10.93
CA LYS A 158 25.72 9.91 11.27
C LYS A 158 26.23 9.79 12.70
N GLY A 159 27.15 10.66 13.11
CA GLY A 159 27.68 10.69 14.49
C GLY A 159 26.59 10.91 15.54
N TYR A 160 25.65 11.81 15.28
CA TYR A 160 24.51 12.08 16.15
C TYR A 160 23.58 10.86 16.31
N LEU A 161 23.22 10.22 15.20
CA LEU A 161 22.33 9.05 15.20
C LEU A 161 22.98 7.81 15.83
N GLU A 162 24.27 7.59 15.59
CA GLU A 162 24.96 6.39 16.08
C GLU A 162 25.45 6.52 17.53
N LYS A 163 25.69 7.75 18.02
CA LYS A 163 26.20 7.98 19.39
C LYS A 163 25.13 8.59 20.29
N GLU A 164 24.81 9.87 20.11
CA GLU A 164 23.95 10.60 21.05
C GLU A 164 22.53 10.05 21.11
N CYS A 165 21.93 9.67 19.97
CA CYS A 165 20.58 9.12 19.94
C CYS A 165 20.51 7.75 20.65
N MET A 166 21.51 6.89 20.43
CA MET A 166 21.60 5.58 21.09
C MET A 166 21.87 5.71 22.59
N GLU A 167 22.74 6.65 22.98
CA GLU A 167 23.01 6.96 24.40
C GLU A 167 21.77 7.49 25.12
N TRP A 168 20.93 8.29 24.44
CA TRP A 168 19.66 8.76 25.01
C TRP A 168 18.62 7.65 25.14
N MET A 169 18.53 6.73 24.18
CA MET A 169 17.60 5.58 24.22
C MET A 169 17.96 4.52 25.27
N ASP A 170 19.22 4.44 25.69
CA ASP A 170 19.66 3.53 26.75
C ASP A 170 19.48 4.14 28.15
N LYS A 171 19.48 5.48 28.23
CA LYS A 171 19.44 6.24 29.48
C LYS A 171 18.02 6.56 29.97
N PHE A 172 17.03 6.49 29.09
CA PHE A 172 15.61 6.76 29.36
C PHE A 172 14.72 5.64 28.84
#